data_AF-A0A534LJX8-F1
#
_entry.id   AF-A0A534LJX8-F1
#
_cell.length_a   1.000
_cell.length_b   1.000
_cell.length_c   1.000
_cell.angle_alpha   90.00
_cell.angle_beta   90.00
_cell.angle_gamma   90.00
#
_symmetry.space_group_name_H-M   'P 1'
#
loop_
_entity.id
_entity.type
_entity.pdbx_description
1 polymer ?
#
loop_
_entity_poly.entity_id
_entity_poly.type
_entity_poly.pdbx_seq_one_letter_code
_entity_poly.pdbx_strand_id
1 'polypeptide(L)' 'LDRLVEAARPSSYGAKLTGAGGGGSIVALTDRPSVTAEAIRAAGGKAFIVQSDSLGVAKLG' A
#
# COMPACT_ATOMS: atom_id res chain seq x y z
N LEU A 1 -5.24 -2.25 -11.77
CA LEU A 1 -4.70 -2.22 -10.39
C LEU A 1 -5.54 -3.01 -9.40
N ASP A 2 -6.80 -3.33 -9.73
CA ASP A 2 -7.69 -4.12 -8.86
C ASP A 2 -7.07 -5.45 -8.43
N ARG A 3 -6.33 -6.12 -9.32
CA ARG A 3 -5.55 -7.32 -8.96
C ARG A 3 -4.62 -7.14 -7.75
N LEU A 4 -4.02 -5.95 -7.58
CA LEU A 4 -3.13 -5.65 -6.46
C LEU A 4 -3.92 -5.39 -5.18
N VAL A 5 -5.11 -4.78 -5.30
CA VAL A 5 -6.05 -4.61 -4.18
C VAL A 5 -6.47 -5.99 -3.68
N GLU A 6 -6.92 -6.86 -4.58
CA GLU A 6 -7.36 -8.22 -4.24
C GLU A 6 -6.21 -9.06 -3.65
N ALA A 7 -5.00 -8.94 -4.17
CA ALA A 7 -3.82 -9.63 -3.61
C ALA A 7 -3.49 -9.19 -2.17
N ALA A 8 -3.72 -7.91 -1.84
CA ALA A 8 -3.41 -7.40 -0.50
C ALA A 8 -4.45 -7.82 0.56
N ARG A 9 -5.73 -7.95 0.19
CA ARG A 9 -6.87 -8.15 1.12
C ARG A 9 -6.70 -9.28 2.15
N PRO A 10 -6.19 -10.47 1.83
CA PRO A 10 -6.10 -11.56 2.82
C PRO A 10 -5.14 -11.25 3.99
N SER A 11 -4.21 -10.33 3.75
CA SER A 11 -3.14 -9.98 4.66
C SER A 11 -3.29 -8.60 5.31
N SER A 12 -4.37 -7.88 5.00
CA SER A 12 -4.58 -6.48 5.41
C SER A 12 -5.98 -6.27 5.99
N TYR A 13 -6.16 -5.19 6.72
CA TYR A 13 -7.49 -4.73 7.15
C TYR A 13 -8.32 -4.21 5.96
N GLY A 14 -7.64 -3.74 4.91
CA GLY A 14 -8.25 -3.26 3.69
C GLY A 14 -7.22 -2.70 2.72
N ALA A 15 -7.60 -2.57 1.46
CA ALA A 15 -6.80 -1.96 0.42
C ALA A 15 -7.67 -1.20 -0.58
N LYS A 16 -7.14 -0.13 -1.18
CA LYS A 16 -7.80 0.63 -2.25
C LYS A 16 -6.82 1.30 -3.20
N LEU A 17 -7.32 1.70 -4.37
CA LEU A 17 -6.65 2.62 -5.28
C LEU A 17 -6.41 3.99 -4.63
N THR A 18 -5.27 4.63 -4.88
CA THR A 18 -5.02 6.01 -4.47
C THR A 18 -5.52 6.99 -5.56
N GLY A 19 -6.03 8.17 -5.18
CA GLY A 19 -6.48 9.20 -6.13
C GLY A 19 -7.89 8.96 -6.72
N ALA A 20 -8.16 9.54 -7.91
CA ALA A 20 -9.46 9.52 -8.57
C ALA A 20 -9.82 8.20 -9.29
N GLY A 21 -8.86 7.26 -9.40
CA GLY A 21 -8.99 6.03 -10.18
C GLY A 21 -8.22 6.06 -11.51
N GLY A 22 -8.22 4.94 -12.25
CA GLY A 22 -7.62 4.83 -13.60
C GLY A 22 -6.15 4.42 -13.67
N GLY A 23 -5.42 4.29 -12.57
CA GLY A 23 -4.00 3.93 -12.60
C GLY A 23 -3.21 4.30 -11.34
N GLY A 24 -1.89 4.13 -11.38
CA GLY A 24 -0.97 4.59 -10.33
C GLY A 24 -0.72 3.57 -9.22
N SER A 25 -1.11 3.92 -7.98
CA SER A 25 -0.75 3.20 -6.76
C SER A 25 -1.98 2.69 -6.00
N ILE A 26 -1.76 1.76 -5.07
CA ILE A 26 -2.72 1.36 -4.04
C ILE A 26 -2.14 1.68 -2.67
N VAL A 27 -3.02 1.73 -1.66
CA VAL A 27 -2.65 1.69 -0.25
C VAL A 27 -3.33 0.48 0.40
N ALA A 28 -2.61 -0.20 1.29
CA ALA A 28 -3.13 -1.29 2.11
C ALA A 28 -2.78 -1.03 3.58
N LEU A 29 -3.78 -1.07 4.45
CA LEU A 29 -3.60 -0.90 5.90
C LEU A 29 -3.46 -2.28 6.53
N THR A 30 -2.34 -2.57 7.20
CA THR A 30 -2.01 -3.92 7.68
C THR A 30 -1.13 -3.88 8.92
N ASP A 31 -1.25 -4.90 9.77
CA ASP A 31 -0.33 -5.25 10.86
C ASP A 31 0.67 -6.35 10.46
N ARG A 32 0.53 -6.91 9.25
CA ARG A 32 1.40 -7.94 8.64
C ARG A 32 2.11 -7.38 7.39
N PRO A 33 2.91 -6.30 7.52
CA PRO A 33 3.42 -5.54 6.38
C PRO A 33 4.28 -6.36 5.42
N SER A 34 5.10 -7.29 5.92
CA SER A 34 5.93 -8.16 5.07
C SER A 34 5.08 -9.07 4.18
N VAL A 35 4.06 -9.72 4.75
CA VAL A 35 3.15 -10.64 4.03
C VAL A 35 2.34 -9.87 2.99
N THR A 36 1.81 -8.71 3.36
CA THR A 36 1.06 -7.85 2.41
C THR A 36 1.94 -7.36 1.28
N ALA A 37 3.16 -6.91 1.57
CA ALA A 37 4.07 -6.43 0.54
C ALA A 37 4.52 -7.54 -0.40
N GLU A 38 4.75 -8.76 0.11
CA GLU A 38 5.07 -9.93 -0.70
C GLU A 38 3.91 -10.32 -1.63
N ALA A 39 2.67 -10.37 -1.14
CA ALA A 39 1.50 -10.65 -1.96
C ALA A 39 1.32 -9.63 -3.11
N ILE A 40 1.53 -8.34 -2.84
CA ILE A 40 1.51 -7.28 -3.86
C ILE A 40 2.62 -7.50 -4.90
N ARG A 41 3.83 -7.87 -4.47
CA ARG A 41 4.96 -8.15 -5.38
C ARG A 41 4.71 -9.38 -6.24
N ALA A 42 4.19 -10.46 -5.65
CA ALA A 42 3.82 -11.67 -6.36
C ALA A 42 2.72 -11.42 -7.42
N ALA A 43 1.82 -10.47 -7.16
CA ALA A 43 0.82 -10.00 -8.13
C ALA A 43 1.38 -9.02 -9.19
N GLY A 44 2.70 -8.80 -9.21
CA GLY A 44 3.42 -7.97 -10.18
C GLY A 44 3.46 -6.47 -9.86
N GLY A 45 3.20 -6.08 -8.60
CA GLY A 45 3.33 -4.70 -8.13
C GLY A 45 4.71 -4.38 -7.53
N LYS A 46 5.04 -3.09 -7.44
CA LYS A 46 6.16 -2.60 -6.61
C LYS A 46 5.61 -2.18 -5.25
N ALA A 47 6.06 -2.82 -4.17
CA ALA A 47 5.56 -2.55 -2.82
C ALA A 47 6.62 -1.87 -1.93
N PHE A 48 6.18 -0.88 -1.16
CA PHE A 48 6.92 -0.19 -0.11
C PHE A 48 6.19 -0.35 1.22
N ILE A 49 6.93 -0.64 2.28
CA ILE A 49 6.39 -0.66 3.65
C ILE A 49 6.68 0.72 4.23
N VAL A 50 5.63 1.42 4.67
CA VAL A 50 5.71 2.77 5.23
C VAL A 50 4.82 2.86 6.46
N GLN A 51 5.09 3.86 7.30
CA GLN A 51 4.22 4.23 8.43
C GLN A 51 3.68 5.64 8.21
N SER A 52 2.49 5.92 8.74
CA SER A 52 1.93 7.26 8.74
C SER A 52 2.77 8.17 9.63
N ASP A 53 3.12 9.35 9.12
CA ASP A 53 3.73 10.40 9.93
C ASP A 53 2.67 11.43 10.32
N SER A 54 2.78 11.95 11.55
CA SER A 54 1.95 13.03 12.06
C SER A 54 2.46 14.41 11.63
N LEU A 55 3.74 14.50 11.25
CA LEU A 55 4.36 15.73 10.79
C LEU A 55 4.19 15.88 9.28
N GLY A 56 3.89 17.10 8.86
CA GLY A 56 3.89 17.49 7.45
C GLY A 56 5.28 17.94 6.98
N VAL A 57 5.32 19.02 6.20
CA VAL A 57 6.57 19.62 5.74
C VAL A 57 7.38 20.17 6.94
N ALA A 58 8.64 19.77 7.06
CA ALA A 58 9.58 20.27 8.07
C ALA A 58 10.86 20.81 7.41
N LYS A 59 11.49 21.82 8.04
CA LYS A 59 12.83 22.28 7.66
C LYS A 59 13.86 21.43 8.42
N LEU A 60 14.85 20.93 7.71
CA LEU A 60 16.04 20.37 8.34
C LEU A 60 16.82 21.55 8.93
N GLY A 61 16.98 21.56 10.26
CA GLY A 61 17.81 22.53 10.97
C GLY A 61 19.30 22.28 10.75
#